data_AF-A0A849PGU5-F1
#
_entry.id   AF-A0A849PGU5-F1
#
_cell.length_a   1.000
_cell.length_b   1.000
_cell.length_c   1.000
_cell.angle_alpha   90.00
_cell.angle_beta   90.00
_cell.angle_gamma   90.00
#
_symmetry.space_group_name_H-M   'P 1'
#
loop_
_entity.id
_entity.type
_entity.pdbx_description
1 polymer ?
#
loop_
_entity_poly.entity_id
_entity_poly.type
_entity_poly.pdbx_seq_one_letter_code
_entity_poly.pdbx_strand_id
1 'polypeptide(L)' 'IEYTEADMSMPAALTELRANGVFTMMAPVLQVGDSFLTLEEMFDGDRIRKDVIDDLAGRAS' A
#
# COMPACT_ATOMS: atom_id res chain seq x y z
N ILE A 1 6.53 -6.46 -13.82
CA ILE A 1 6.71 -5.36 -12.85
C ILE A 1 7.52 -5.96 -11.73
N GLU A 2 8.71 -5.42 -11.48
CA GLU A 2 9.50 -5.80 -10.31
C GLU A 2 8.89 -5.12 -9.09
N TYR A 3 8.81 -5.84 -7.98
CA TYR A 3 8.36 -5.33 -6.71
C TYR A 3 9.30 -5.82 -5.61
N THR A 4 9.33 -5.09 -4.50
CA THR A 4 10.06 -5.47 -3.30
C THR A 4 9.10 -5.59 -2.14
N GLU A 5 9.41 -6.48 -1.21
CA GLU A 5 8.62 -6.66 0.00
C GLU A 5 9.34 -6.01 1.19
N ALA A 6 8.57 -5.43 2.10
CA ALA A 6 9.05 -4.90 3.36
C ALA A 6 8.24 -5.52 4.50
N ASP A 7 8.94 -5.96 5.55
CA ASP A 7 8.29 -6.45 6.76
C ASP A 7 7.71 -5.27 7.55
N MET A 8 6.37 -5.17 7.57
CA MET A 8 5.64 -4.11 8.26
C MET A 8 5.81 -4.11 9.78
N SER A 9 6.37 -5.17 10.37
CA SER A 9 6.70 -5.21 11.80
C SER A 9 8.01 -4.48 12.13
N MET A 10 8.84 -4.22 11.12
CA MET A 10 10.13 -3.55 11.32
C MET A 10 9.93 -2.07 11.68
N PRO A 11 10.70 -1.52 12.63
CA PRO A 11 10.57 -0.11 13.03
C PRO A 11 10.68 0.89 11.88
N ALA A 12 11.51 0.61 10.86
CA ALA A 12 11.66 1.46 9.69
C ALA A 12 10.36 1.55 8.87
N ALA A 13 9.74 0.41 8.56
CA ALA A 13 8.47 0.36 7.82
C ALA A 13 7.34 1.04 8.62
N LEU A 14 7.25 0.79 9.93
CA LEU A 14 6.26 1.46 10.79
C LEU A 14 6.46 2.98 10.85
N THR A 15 7.71 3.43 10.82
CA THR A 15 8.04 4.87 10.79
C THR A 15 7.62 5.49 9.47
N GLU A 16 7.90 4.84 8.35
CA GLU A 16 7.51 5.29 7.01
C GLU A 16 5.99 5.37 6.84
N LEU A 17 5.27 4.31 7.22
CA LEU A 17 3.79 4.29 7.17
C LEU A 17 3.21 5.44 8.01
N ARG A 18 3.72 5.65 9.24
CA ARG A 18 3.27 6.73 10.11
C ARG A 18 3.58 8.12 9.55
N ALA A 19 4.75 8.30 8.96
CA ALA A 19 5.15 9.57 8.33
C ALA A 19 4.25 9.93 7.14
N ASN A 20 3.75 8.92 6.42
CA ASN A 20 2.84 9.07 5.29
C ASN A 20 1.35 8.98 5.67
N GLY A 21 1.02 9.00 6.96
CA GLY A 21 -0.37 8.99 7.44
C GLY A 21 -1.11 7.66 7.27
N VAL A 22 -0.37 6.57 7.03
CA VAL A 22 -0.92 5.21 6.91
C VAL A 22 -0.90 4.54 8.27
N PHE A 23 -2.09 4.36 8.85
CA PHE A 23 -2.26 3.78 10.18
C PHE A 23 -2.96 2.42 10.09
N THR A 24 -2.21 1.40 9.69
CA THR A 24 -2.71 0.02 9.68
C THR A 24 -1.67 -0.94 10.23
N MET A 25 -2.13 -2.01 10.86
CA MET A 25 -1.31 -3.18 11.20
C MET A 25 -1.64 -4.38 10.31
N MET A 26 -2.58 -4.21 9.37
CA MET A 26 -3.02 -5.24 8.44
C MET A 26 -2.21 -5.18 7.16
N ALA A 27 -1.55 -6.28 6.84
CA ALA A 27 -0.99 -6.50 5.51
C ALA A 27 -2.10 -6.97 4.54
N PRO A 28 -1.93 -6.76 3.23
CA PRO A 28 -0.86 -5.98 2.60
C PRO A 28 -1.14 -4.47 2.62
N VAL A 29 -0.06 -3.69 2.52
CA VAL A 29 -0.08 -2.28 2.10
C VAL A 29 0.68 -2.20 0.79
N LEU A 30 0.05 -1.66 -0.25
CA LEU A 30 0.68 -1.44 -1.55
C LEU A 30 1.25 -0.03 -1.60
N GLN A 31 2.51 0.12 -2.01
CA GLN A 31 3.19 1.40 -2.13
C GLN A 31 3.67 1.61 -3.57
N VAL A 32 3.45 2.81 -4.10
CA VAL A 32 4.04 3.30 -5.35
C VAL A 32 4.49 4.74 -5.13
N GLY A 33 5.81 4.96 -5.13
CA GLY A 33 6.40 6.24 -4.71
C GLY A 33 5.97 6.60 -3.28
N ASP A 34 5.39 7.78 -3.11
CA ASP A 34 4.86 8.27 -1.83
C ASP A 34 3.35 7.99 -1.65
N SER A 35 2.74 7.22 -2.56
CA SER A 35 1.33 6.82 -2.48
C SER A 35 1.18 5.42 -1.90
N PHE A 36 0.19 5.25 -1.03
CA PHE A 36 -0.07 3.99 -0.32
C PHE A 36 -1.54 3.60 -0.46
N LEU A 37 -1.81 2.28 -0.50
CA LEU A 37 -3.15 1.71 -0.35
C LEU A 37 -3.13 0.60 0.69
N THR A 38 -4.01 0.69 1.67
CA THR A 38 -4.26 -0.36 2.66
C THR A 38 -5.12 -1.49 2.10
N LEU A 39 -5.18 -2.62 2.81
CA LEU A 39 -6.09 -3.73 2.49
C LEU A 39 -7.54 -3.24 2.30
N GLU A 40 -8.04 -2.40 3.19
CA GLU A 40 -9.41 -1.86 3.13
C GLU A 40 -9.61 -0.93 1.93
N GLU A 41 -8.53 -0.32 1.43
CA GLU A 41 -8.52 0.55 0.25
C GLU A 41 -8.41 -0.21 -1.08
N MET A 42 -7.79 -1.40 -1.07
CA MET A 42 -7.64 -2.24 -2.24
C MET A 42 -8.84 -3.17 -2.49
N PHE A 43 -9.61 -3.51 -1.46
CA PHE A 43 -10.65 -4.53 -1.54
C PHE A 43 -12.02 -4.02 -1.11
N ASP A 44 -13.05 -4.46 -1.84
CA ASP A 44 -14.45 -4.41 -1.43
C ASP A 44 -14.94 -5.85 -1.20
N GLY A 45 -14.89 -6.28 0.07
CA GLY A 45 -15.07 -7.70 0.43
C GLY A 45 -13.96 -8.58 -0.15
N ASP A 46 -14.34 -9.55 -0.98
CA ASP A 46 -13.41 -10.44 -1.68
C ASP A 46 -13.01 -9.92 -3.07
N ARG A 47 -13.51 -8.73 -3.47
CA ARG A 47 -13.29 -8.15 -4.79
C ARG A 47 -12.20 -7.09 -4.75
N ILE A 48 -11.26 -7.17 -5.68
CA ILE A 48 -10.24 -6.13 -5.89
C ILE A 48 -10.87 -4.92 -6.59
N ARG A 49 -10.62 -3.73 -6.07
CA ARG A 49 -10.93 -2.45 -6.72
C ARG A 49 -9.86 -2.08 -7.74
N LYS A 50 -9.99 -2.65 -8.94
CA LYS A 50 -8.98 -2.54 -10.02
C LYS A 50 -8.73 -1.10 -10.44
N ASP A 51 -9.77 -0.27 -10.50
CA ASP A 51 -9.68 1.15 -10.81
C ASP A 51 -8.74 1.90 -9.86
N VAL A 52 -8.80 1.58 -8.57
CA VAL A 52 -7.92 2.18 -7.55
C VAL A 52 -6.48 1.72 -7.71
N ILE A 53 -6.28 0.43 -8.00
CA ILE A 53 -4.94 -0.13 -8.22
C ILE A 53 -4.31 0.41 -9.51
N ASP A 54 -5.08 0.50 -10.59
CA ASP A 54 -4.62 1.01 -11.88
C ASP A 54 -4.25 2.50 -11.78
N ASP A 55 -5.04 3.30 -11.04
CA ASP A 55 -4.69 4.70 -10.73
C ASP A 55 -3.37 4.80 -9.96
N LEU A 56 -3.19 3.98 -8.92
CA LEU A 56 -1.94 3.95 -8.17
C LEU A 56 -0.76 3.56 -9.06
N ALA A 57 -0.90 2.53 -9.89
CA ALA A 57 0.14 2.05 -10.80
C ALA A 57 0.50 3.08 -11.87
N GLY A 58 -0.48 3.87 -12.34
CA GLY A 58 -0.29 4.98 -13.27
C GLY A 58 0.55 6.14 -12.71
N ARG A 59 0.71 6.23 -11.39
CA ARG A 59 1.59 7.23 -10.75
C ARG A 59 3.07 6.84 -10.77
N ALA A 60 3.39 5.61 -11.16
CA ALA A 60 4.77 5.12 -11.29
C ALA A 60 5.45 5.56 -12.61
N SER A 61 4.70 6.12 -13.56
CA SER A 61 5.15 6.48 -14.91
C SER A 61 5.40 7.97 -15.10
#